data_AF-A0AA45U1G8-F1
#
_entry.id   AF-A0AA45U1G8-F1
#
_cell.length_a   1.000
_cell.length_b   1.000
_cell.length_c   1.000
_cell.angle_alpha   90.00
_cell.angle_beta   90.00
_cell.angle_gamma   90.00
#
_symmetry.space_group_name_H-M   'P 1'
#
loop_
_entity.id
_entity.type
_entity.pdbx_description
1 polymer ?
#
loop_
_entity_poly.entity_id
_entity_poly.type
_entity_poly.pdbx_seq_one_letter_code
_entity_poly.pdbx_strand_id
1 'polypeptide(L)'
;MPRSFRSLSSLFLVPLVAAMSFGCASATRMSPEDRAALDRGLSGPDAEQYLRVSAYLTPFFGDASKRLLTPYPPEDVRLVDDTQGKPINPGPVQATLPAGSRVRITKVEFPTAWVVTERVLYSPRTWPWVYVTVEGAPAGEQVVMVLPPNLDRQDAFRAELGNTLSPHPLTQQLNGFSAAVKEAVRTKTLVPDMPADAVRMAWGPPESVRRTLEGTAKNEEWRYTGERRKAFLSDGRLVRAEEAGKSVLP
;
A
#
# COMPACT_ATOMS: atom_id res chain seq x y z
N MET A 1 -37.57 35.40 -76.59
CA MET A 1 -38.30 34.49 -75.68
C MET A 1 -37.38 33.34 -75.30
N PRO A 2 -37.46 32.77 -74.08
CA PRO A 2 -37.08 33.26 -72.74
C PRO A 2 -35.67 32.76 -72.32
N ARG A 3 -34.85 33.49 -71.56
CA ARG A 3 -34.79 33.66 -70.08
C ARG A 3 -34.44 32.40 -69.25
N SER A 4 -33.35 32.54 -68.47
CA SER A 4 -33.34 32.42 -66.99
C SER A 4 -32.79 31.15 -66.29
N PHE A 5 -31.60 31.34 -65.69
CA PHE A 5 -31.20 31.09 -64.28
C PHE A 5 -31.07 29.68 -63.65
N ARG A 6 -30.12 29.68 -62.69
CA ARG A 6 -29.85 28.80 -61.51
C ARG A 6 -28.93 27.61 -61.82
N SER A 7 -27.64 27.61 -61.46
CA SER A 7 -27.01 27.75 -60.13
C SER A 7 -27.68 26.87 -59.09
N LEU A 8 -27.03 25.75 -58.75
CA LEU A 8 -27.09 25.10 -57.44
C LEU A 8 -25.85 24.22 -57.28
N SER A 9 -24.89 24.80 -56.57
CA SER A 9 -23.77 24.12 -55.92
C SER A 9 -24.31 22.99 -55.03
N SER A 10 -23.96 21.75 -55.34
CA SER A 10 -24.15 20.63 -54.40
C SER A 10 -22.79 20.24 -53.84
N LEU A 11 -22.39 20.98 -52.81
CA LEU A 11 -21.40 20.57 -51.82
C LEU A 11 -21.87 19.24 -51.21
N PHE A 12 -21.23 18.14 -51.57
CA PHE A 12 -21.29 16.92 -50.78
C PHE A 12 -20.49 17.14 -49.49
N LEU A 13 -21.18 17.68 -48.47
CA LEU A 13 -20.73 17.62 -47.08
C LEU A 13 -20.81 16.16 -46.64
N VAL A 14 -19.69 15.45 -46.66
CA VAL A 14 -19.52 14.21 -45.90
C VAL A 14 -19.46 14.61 -44.43
N PRO A 15 -20.35 14.12 -43.55
CA PRO A 15 -20.20 14.36 -42.13
C PRO A 15 -19.01 13.53 -41.65
N LEU A 16 -17.89 14.20 -41.41
CA LEU A 16 -16.76 13.66 -40.66
C LEU A 16 -17.26 13.42 -39.23
N VAL A 17 -17.74 12.21 -38.95
CA VAL A 17 -18.02 11.75 -37.58
C VAL A 17 -16.67 11.66 -36.88
N ALA A 18 -16.26 12.77 -36.27
CA ALA A 18 -15.18 12.80 -35.32
C ALA A 18 -15.65 12.02 -34.09
N ALA A 19 -15.32 10.73 -34.05
CA ALA A 19 -15.38 9.93 -32.85
C ALA A 19 -14.42 10.57 -31.84
N MET A 20 -14.93 11.49 -31.02
CA MET A 20 -14.26 11.95 -29.83
C MET A 20 -14.17 10.74 -28.90
N SER A 21 -13.04 10.05 -28.97
CA SER A 21 -12.57 9.17 -27.91
C SER A 21 -12.45 10.05 -26.66
N PHE A 22 -13.50 10.05 -25.84
CA PHE A 22 -13.44 10.46 -24.44
C PHE A 22 -12.52 9.49 -23.70
N GLY A 23 -11.21 9.60 -23.95
CA GLY A 23 -10.19 9.04 -23.10
C GLY A 23 -10.23 9.82 -21.79
N CYS A 24 -11.18 9.51 -20.93
CA CYS A 24 -11.16 9.97 -19.55
C CYS A 24 -9.80 9.54 -18.98
N ALA A 25 -8.97 10.52 -18.63
CA ALA A 25 -7.66 10.29 -18.04
C ALA A 25 -7.84 9.40 -16.81
N SER A 26 -7.50 8.13 -16.96
CA SER A 26 -7.48 7.17 -15.86
C SER A 26 -6.28 7.52 -14.99
N ALA A 27 -6.47 7.71 -13.69
CA ALA A 27 -5.36 7.90 -12.75
C ALA A 27 -4.55 6.61 -12.54
N THR A 28 -4.92 5.51 -13.21
CA THR A 28 -4.14 4.27 -13.28
C THR A 28 -3.69 3.96 -14.71
N ARG A 29 -2.45 3.48 -14.83
CA ARG A 29 -1.77 3.11 -16.08
C ARG A 29 -2.09 1.70 -16.55
N MET A 30 -2.66 0.88 -15.68
CA MET A 30 -3.01 -0.52 -15.97
C MET A 30 -4.28 -0.61 -16.82
N SER A 31 -4.33 -1.57 -17.75
CA SER A 31 -5.48 -1.76 -18.63
C SER A 31 -6.76 -2.11 -17.82
N PRO A 32 -7.97 -1.79 -18.32
CA PRO A 32 -9.21 -2.23 -17.68
C PRO A 32 -9.31 -3.75 -17.48
N GLU A 33 -8.82 -4.52 -18.45
CA GLU A 33 -8.83 -6.00 -18.39
C GLU A 33 -7.90 -6.52 -17.30
N ASP A 34 -6.68 -6.00 -17.21
CA ASP A 34 -5.72 -6.39 -16.17
C ASP A 34 -6.23 -6.05 -14.77
N ARG A 35 -6.87 -4.89 -14.61
CA ARG A 35 -7.48 -4.49 -13.33
C ARG A 35 -8.60 -5.44 -12.92
N ALA A 36 -9.47 -5.81 -13.86
CA ALA A 36 -10.54 -6.76 -13.60
C ALA A 36 -10.02 -8.18 -13.35
N ALA A 37 -8.92 -8.58 -14.00
CA ALA A 37 -8.25 -9.85 -13.74
C ALA A 37 -7.63 -9.89 -12.34
N LEU A 38 -6.95 -8.82 -11.91
CA LEU A 38 -6.41 -8.69 -10.56
C LEU A 38 -7.50 -8.74 -9.50
N ASP A 39 -8.57 -7.96 -9.66
CA ASP A 39 -9.67 -7.94 -8.70
C ASP A 39 -10.31 -9.33 -8.58
N ARG A 40 -10.63 -10.00 -9.69
CA ARG A 40 -11.17 -11.38 -9.67
C ARG A 40 -10.22 -12.40 -9.05
N GLY A 41 -8.93 -12.31 -9.34
CA GLY A 41 -7.92 -13.21 -8.78
C GLY A 41 -7.80 -13.02 -7.27
N LEU A 42 -7.58 -11.78 -6.84
CA LEU A 42 -7.33 -11.41 -5.44
C LEU A 42 -8.58 -11.40 -4.58
N SER A 43 -9.80 -11.30 -5.11
CA SER A 43 -11.05 -11.46 -4.34
C SER A 43 -11.64 -12.87 -4.42
N GLY A 44 -11.08 -13.73 -5.28
CA GLY A 44 -11.51 -15.11 -5.50
C GLY A 44 -10.43 -16.13 -5.12
N PRO A 45 -9.77 -16.80 -6.08
CA PRO A 45 -8.83 -17.88 -5.80
C PRO A 45 -7.67 -17.51 -4.86
N ASP A 46 -7.16 -16.29 -4.96
CA ASP A 46 -6.01 -15.79 -4.18
C ASP A 46 -6.44 -14.95 -2.97
N ALA A 47 -7.72 -14.99 -2.57
CA ALA A 47 -8.27 -14.09 -1.57
C ALA A 47 -7.72 -14.29 -0.17
N GLU A 48 -7.43 -15.55 0.20
CA GLU A 48 -6.88 -15.90 1.50
C GLU A 48 -5.36 -15.66 1.51
N GLN A 49 -4.95 -14.78 2.41
CA GLN A 49 -3.59 -14.31 2.60
C GLN A 49 -3.29 -14.23 4.10
N TYR A 50 -2.06 -13.87 4.44
CA TYR A 50 -1.61 -13.69 5.80
C TYR A 50 -0.82 -12.38 5.90
N LEU A 51 -0.92 -11.68 7.02
CA LEU A 51 -0.03 -10.54 7.27
C LEU A 51 1.42 -11.02 7.29
N ARG A 52 2.24 -10.55 6.34
CA ARG A 52 3.69 -10.78 6.34
C ARG A 52 4.38 -10.00 7.44
N VAL A 53 3.85 -8.82 7.75
CA VAL A 53 4.35 -7.90 8.77
C VAL A 53 3.21 -7.48 9.68
N SER A 54 3.52 -7.21 10.94
CA SER A 54 2.55 -6.62 11.87
C SER A 54 2.16 -5.23 11.38
N ALA A 55 0.90 -4.86 11.54
CA ALA A 55 0.33 -3.64 10.99
C ALA A 55 -0.50 -2.89 12.03
N TYR A 56 -0.60 -1.57 11.86
CA TYR A 56 -1.50 -0.72 12.62
C TYR A 56 -2.83 -0.58 11.90
N LEU A 57 -3.92 -0.56 12.67
CA LEU A 57 -5.19 0.01 12.26
C LEU A 57 -5.31 1.44 12.77
N THR A 58 -5.65 2.34 11.87
CA THR A 58 -5.84 3.78 12.14
C THR A 58 -7.12 4.26 11.46
N PRO A 59 -7.66 5.45 11.80
CA PRO A 59 -8.72 6.06 11.01
C PRO A 59 -8.30 6.30 9.55
N PHE A 60 -9.26 6.48 8.65
CA PHE A 60 -8.99 6.63 7.22
C PHE A 60 -9.16 8.08 6.75
N PHE A 61 -8.33 8.99 7.26
CA PHE A 61 -8.26 10.39 6.83
C PHE A 61 -9.63 11.12 6.81
N GLY A 62 -10.42 10.94 7.86
CA GLY A 62 -11.75 11.56 8.02
C GLY A 62 -12.91 10.77 7.40
N ASP A 63 -12.66 9.68 6.66
CA ASP A 63 -13.70 8.72 6.29
C ASP A 63 -13.96 7.76 7.45
N ALA A 64 -15.04 8.00 8.21
CA ALA A 64 -15.43 7.19 9.37
C ALA A 64 -15.99 5.81 8.98
N SER A 65 -16.22 5.52 7.69
CA SER A 65 -16.67 4.20 7.24
C SER A 65 -15.52 3.20 7.06
N LYS A 66 -14.26 3.67 7.16
CA LYS A 66 -13.06 2.92 6.82
C LYS A 66 -11.96 3.06 7.87
N ARG A 67 -11.10 2.05 7.90
CA ARG A 67 -9.84 2.02 8.64
C ARG A 67 -8.68 1.82 7.68
N LEU A 68 -7.56 2.48 7.95
CA LEU A 68 -6.31 2.25 7.23
C LEU A 68 -5.53 1.13 7.92
N LEU A 69 -5.17 0.10 7.16
CA LEU A 69 -4.19 -0.91 7.54
C LEU A 69 -2.83 -0.53 6.95
N THR A 70 -1.84 -0.28 7.81
CA THR A 70 -0.51 0.17 7.40
C THR A 70 0.59 -0.49 8.23
N PRO A 71 1.75 -0.88 7.65
CA PRO A 71 2.87 -1.36 8.44
C PRO A 71 3.58 -0.23 9.21
N TYR A 72 3.35 1.02 8.83
CA TYR A 72 4.03 2.21 9.33
C TYR A 72 3.22 2.92 10.43
N PRO A 73 3.88 3.48 11.47
CA PRO A 73 3.20 4.26 12.48
C PRO A 73 2.63 5.56 11.87
N PRO A 74 1.58 6.16 12.47
CA PRO A 74 0.84 7.26 11.87
C PRO A 74 1.71 8.45 11.42
N GLU A 75 2.73 8.78 12.19
CA GLU A 75 3.68 9.86 11.90
C GLU A 75 4.62 9.60 10.72
N ASP A 76 4.74 8.35 10.26
CA ASP A 76 5.52 7.95 9.08
C ASP A 76 4.64 7.73 7.83
N VAL A 77 3.30 7.78 7.97
CA VAL A 77 2.39 7.60 6.84
C VAL A 77 2.46 8.82 5.90
N ARG A 78 2.67 8.57 4.59
CA ARG A 78 2.82 9.59 3.54
C ARG A 78 1.88 9.30 2.36
N LEU A 79 0.58 9.33 2.61
CA LEU A 79 -0.44 9.00 1.61
C LEU A 79 -1.20 10.23 1.09
N VAL A 80 -1.32 11.28 1.91
CA VAL A 80 -2.07 12.49 1.61
C VAL A 80 -1.32 13.68 2.18
N ASP A 81 -1.21 14.74 1.40
CA ASP A 81 -0.68 16.03 1.84
C ASP A 81 -1.79 17.08 1.91
N ASP A 82 -1.64 18.04 2.81
CA ASP A 82 -2.50 19.21 2.91
C ASP A 82 -2.20 20.24 1.81
N THR A 83 -2.91 21.37 1.82
CA THR A 83 -2.71 22.45 0.83
C THR A 83 -1.35 23.14 0.94
N GLN A 84 -0.59 22.92 2.02
CA GLN A 84 0.77 23.41 2.23
C GLN A 84 1.83 22.35 1.87
N GLY A 85 1.42 21.17 1.39
CA GLY A 85 2.31 20.05 1.09
C GLY A 85 2.79 19.30 2.33
N LYS A 86 2.13 19.46 3.49
CA LYS A 86 2.48 18.71 4.71
C LYS A 86 1.69 17.41 4.77
N PRO A 87 2.31 16.29 5.18
CA PRO A 87 1.60 15.03 5.34
C PRO A 87 0.45 15.13 6.34
N ILE A 88 -0.72 14.66 5.94
CA ILE A 88 -1.87 14.49 6.82
C ILE A 88 -1.69 13.17 7.59
N ASN A 89 -1.84 13.22 8.90
CA ASN A 89 -1.81 12.03 9.74
C ASN A 89 -3.16 11.30 9.65
N PRO A 90 -3.21 9.97 9.46
CA PRO A 90 -4.47 9.22 9.38
C PRO A 90 -5.26 9.22 10.71
N GLY A 91 -4.60 9.49 11.83
CA GLY A 91 -5.15 9.49 13.18
C GLY A 91 -4.42 8.51 14.12
N PRO A 92 -4.87 8.37 15.37
CA PRO A 92 -4.21 7.51 16.35
C PRO A 92 -4.32 6.04 15.99
N VAL A 93 -3.38 5.23 16.49
CA VAL A 93 -3.47 3.76 16.43
C VAL A 93 -4.67 3.29 17.25
N GLN A 94 -5.52 2.49 16.63
CA GLN A 94 -6.70 1.90 17.26
C GLN A 94 -6.48 0.43 17.62
N ALA A 95 -5.66 -0.27 16.84
CA ALA A 95 -5.23 -1.63 17.13
C ALA A 95 -3.92 -1.96 16.41
N THR A 96 -3.21 -2.96 16.94
CA THR A 96 -2.04 -3.57 16.29
C THR A 96 -2.40 -5.00 15.94
N LEU A 97 -2.29 -5.34 14.65
CA LEU A 97 -2.55 -6.68 14.13
C LEU A 97 -1.23 -7.39 13.88
N PRO A 98 -0.99 -8.57 14.46
CA PRO A 98 0.30 -9.23 14.39
C PRO A 98 0.55 -9.90 13.02
N ALA A 99 1.82 -9.99 12.64
CA ALA A 99 2.26 -10.84 11.54
C ALA A 99 1.73 -12.28 11.73
N GLY A 100 1.33 -12.92 10.64
CA GLY A 100 0.68 -14.23 10.62
C GLY A 100 -0.84 -14.20 10.77
N SER A 101 -1.46 -13.07 11.09
CA SER A 101 -2.93 -12.95 11.10
C SER A 101 -3.52 -13.27 9.74
N ARG A 102 -4.65 -14.00 9.70
CA ARG A 102 -5.35 -14.29 8.45
C ARG A 102 -5.97 -13.04 7.88
N VAL A 103 -5.88 -12.90 6.57
CA VAL A 103 -6.39 -11.79 5.79
C VAL A 103 -7.19 -12.35 4.64
N ARG A 104 -8.42 -11.87 4.43
CA ARG A 104 -9.16 -12.12 3.21
C ARG A 104 -9.29 -10.81 2.44
N ILE A 105 -8.77 -10.80 1.21
CA ILE A 105 -8.98 -9.68 0.29
C ILE A 105 -10.39 -9.80 -0.27
N THR A 106 -11.17 -8.73 -0.16
CA THR A 106 -12.57 -8.71 -0.59
C THR A 106 -12.78 -7.93 -1.88
N LYS A 107 -11.91 -6.97 -2.18
CA LYS A 107 -12.00 -6.13 -3.38
C LYS A 107 -10.68 -5.40 -3.63
N VAL A 108 -10.31 -5.23 -4.90
CA VAL A 108 -9.26 -4.32 -5.36
C VAL A 108 -9.90 -3.20 -6.16
N GLU A 109 -9.76 -1.95 -5.70
CA GLU A 109 -10.36 -0.78 -6.33
C GLU A 109 -9.31 0.19 -6.84
N PHE A 110 -9.25 0.30 -8.16
CA PHE A 110 -8.38 1.23 -8.85
C PHE A 110 -9.02 2.62 -8.96
N PRO A 111 -8.21 3.69 -8.93
CA PRO A 111 -8.68 5.08 -8.98
C PRO A 111 -9.14 5.47 -10.40
N THR A 112 -10.33 5.05 -10.81
CA THR A 112 -10.99 5.57 -12.03
C THR A 112 -11.49 6.99 -11.78
N ALA A 113 -11.79 7.76 -12.84
CA ALA A 113 -12.33 9.11 -12.71
C ALA A 113 -13.60 9.16 -11.83
N TRP A 114 -14.47 8.16 -11.98
CA TRP A 114 -15.68 8.02 -11.16
C TRP A 114 -15.35 7.73 -9.71
N VAL A 115 -14.52 6.71 -9.44
CA VAL A 115 -14.09 6.33 -8.09
C VAL A 115 -13.42 7.50 -7.35
N VAL A 116 -12.55 8.25 -8.03
CA VAL A 116 -11.87 9.42 -7.45
C VAL A 116 -12.87 10.50 -7.02
N THR A 117 -13.98 10.64 -7.75
CA THR A 117 -15.02 11.64 -7.48
C THR A 117 -15.88 11.26 -6.27
N GLU A 118 -16.15 9.97 -6.06
CA GLU A 118 -16.93 9.47 -4.93
C GLU A 118 -16.13 9.41 -3.61
N ARG A 119 -14.80 9.32 -3.69
CA ARG A 119 -13.94 9.24 -2.51
C ARG A 119 -13.87 10.57 -1.75
N VAL A 120 -13.82 10.48 -0.42
CA VAL A 120 -13.64 11.62 0.49
C VAL A 120 -12.39 12.41 0.09
N LEU A 121 -12.49 13.75 0.08
CA LEU A 121 -11.47 14.64 -0.48
C LEU A 121 -10.07 14.43 0.11
N TYR A 122 -9.98 14.29 1.44
CA TYR A 122 -8.71 14.13 2.15
C TYR A 122 -8.25 12.67 2.27
N SER A 123 -8.88 11.74 1.54
CA SER A 123 -8.40 10.36 1.42
C SER A 123 -7.38 10.22 0.29
N PRO A 124 -6.57 9.15 0.24
CA PRO A 124 -5.64 8.89 -0.86
C PRO A 124 -6.39 8.45 -2.13
N ARG A 125 -7.19 9.35 -2.66
CA ARG A 125 -8.24 9.07 -3.66
C ARG A 125 -7.70 8.66 -5.02
N THR A 126 -6.48 9.07 -5.35
CA THR A 126 -5.79 8.75 -6.61
C THR A 126 -4.93 7.49 -6.53
N TRP A 127 -4.98 6.75 -5.42
CA TRP A 127 -4.18 5.54 -5.18
C TRP A 127 -5.07 4.29 -5.22
N PRO A 128 -4.55 3.12 -5.64
CA PRO A 128 -5.28 1.86 -5.52
C PRO A 128 -5.59 1.47 -4.07
N TRP A 129 -6.80 1.02 -3.81
CA TRP A 129 -7.25 0.56 -2.48
C TRP A 129 -7.52 -0.94 -2.53
N VAL A 130 -7.02 -1.67 -1.54
CA VAL A 130 -7.29 -3.10 -1.35
C VAL A 130 -8.09 -3.24 -0.08
N TYR A 131 -9.35 -3.67 -0.23
CA TYR A 131 -10.26 -3.91 0.87
C TYR A 131 -10.01 -5.31 1.42
N VAL A 132 -9.90 -5.40 2.73
CA VAL A 132 -9.59 -6.64 3.42
C VAL A 132 -10.47 -6.84 4.65
N THR A 133 -10.65 -8.09 5.03
CA THR A 133 -11.01 -8.47 6.40
C THR A 133 -9.80 -9.12 7.05
N VAL A 134 -9.48 -8.74 8.29
CA VAL A 134 -8.31 -9.25 8.99
C VAL A 134 -8.73 -9.83 10.33
N GLU A 135 -8.20 -11.01 10.65
CA GLU A 135 -8.37 -11.62 11.95
C GLU A 135 -7.88 -10.69 13.07
N GLY A 136 -8.71 -10.49 14.09
CA GLY A 136 -8.41 -9.59 15.21
C GLY A 136 -8.72 -8.12 14.97
N ALA A 137 -9.14 -7.72 13.75
CA ALA A 137 -9.64 -6.37 13.51
C ALA A 137 -11.00 -6.14 14.19
N PRO A 138 -11.27 -4.96 14.77
CA PRO A 138 -12.59 -4.61 15.28
C PRO A 138 -13.65 -4.70 14.18
N ALA A 139 -14.84 -5.19 14.54
CA ALA A 139 -15.96 -5.27 13.60
C ALA A 139 -16.54 -3.89 13.27
N GLY A 140 -17.14 -3.75 12.08
CA GLY A 140 -17.97 -2.60 11.68
C GLY A 140 -17.46 -1.88 10.44
N GLU A 141 -16.23 -1.39 10.46
CA GLU A 141 -15.68 -0.56 9.40
C GLU A 141 -14.86 -1.38 8.39
N GLN A 142 -14.85 -0.96 7.12
CA GLN A 142 -14.05 -1.61 6.09
C GLN A 142 -12.57 -1.32 6.31
N VAL A 143 -11.72 -2.35 6.31
CA VAL A 143 -10.27 -2.19 6.41
C VAL A 143 -9.69 -2.05 5.02
N VAL A 144 -8.87 -1.02 4.82
CA VAL A 144 -8.27 -0.68 3.54
C VAL A 144 -6.75 -0.61 3.66
N MET A 145 -6.06 -1.32 2.77
CA MET A 145 -4.66 -1.09 2.45
C MET A 145 -4.57 -0.19 1.23
N VAL A 146 -3.66 0.77 1.26
CA VAL A 146 -3.45 1.70 0.14
C VAL A 146 -2.11 1.37 -0.50
N LEU A 147 -2.12 1.08 -1.79
CA LEU A 147 -0.89 0.78 -2.54
C LEU A 147 -0.39 2.03 -3.27
N PRO A 148 0.93 2.15 -3.50
CA PRO A 148 1.52 3.19 -4.34
C PRO A 148 0.79 3.36 -5.69
N PRO A 149 0.75 4.60 -6.21
CA PRO A 149 0.23 4.85 -7.55
C PRO A 149 1.22 4.33 -8.61
N ASN A 150 0.81 4.37 -9.88
CA ASN A 150 1.65 4.03 -11.04
C ASN A 150 2.11 2.56 -11.14
N LEU A 151 1.45 1.63 -10.45
CA LEU A 151 1.60 0.19 -10.68
C LEU A 151 0.95 -0.16 -12.04
N ASP A 152 1.77 -0.36 -13.06
CA ASP A 152 1.34 -0.52 -14.47
C ASP A 152 1.16 -1.98 -14.90
N ARG A 153 1.73 -2.94 -14.16
CA ARG A 153 1.64 -4.38 -14.43
C ARG A 153 1.10 -5.16 -13.24
N GLN A 154 0.43 -6.29 -13.52
CA GLN A 154 -0.11 -7.17 -12.48
C GLN A 154 0.96 -7.69 -11.52
N ASP A 155 2.14 -8.06 -12.03
CA ASP A 155 3.25 -8.54 -11.21
C ASP A 155 3.76 -7.46 -10.25
N ALA A 156 3.84 -6.21 -10.71
CA ALA A 156 4.26 -5.08 -9.88
C ALA A 156 3.26 -4.85 -8.74
N PHE A 157 1.96 -4.95 -9.03
CA PHE A 157 0.91 -4.88 -8.02
C PHE A 157 1.04 -6.00 -6.98
N ARG A 158 1.22 -7.25 -7.42
CA ARG A 158 1.38 -8.41 -6.53
C ARG A 158 2.67 -8.34 -5.72
N ALA A 159 3.76 -7.86 -6.31
CA ALA A 159 5.02 -7.65 -5.61
C ALA A 159 4.88 -6.62 -4.49
N GLU A 160 4.23 -5.50 -4.77
CA GLU A 160 3.96 -4.45 -3.78
C GLU A 160 3.05 -4.94 -2.66
N LEU A 161 1.97 -5.65 -3.01
CA LEU A 161 1.11 -6.30 -2.02
C LEU A 161 1.90 -7.31 -1.16
N GLY A 162 2.83 -8.02 -1.78
CA GLY A 162 3.73 -9.00 -1.16
C GLY A 162 4.67 -8.42 -0.10
N ASN A 163 4.86 -7.09 -0.06
CA ASN A 163 5.60 -6.43 1.01
C ASN A 163 4.87 -6.52 2.36
N THR A 164 3.52 -6.57 2.33
CA THR A 164 2.67 -6.58 3.53
C THR A 164 1.90 -7.89 3.70
N LEU A 165 1.55 -8.57 2.62
CA LEU A 165 0.81 -9.83 2.63
C LEU A 165 1.67 -11.01 2.16
N SER A 166 1.27 -12.21 2.56
CA SER A 166 1.87 -13.48 2.15
C SER A 166 0.77 -14.46 1.75
N PRO A 167 0.90 -15.16 0.60
CA PRO A 167 -0.05 -16.20 0.20
C PRO A 167 0.10 -17.47 1.05
N HIS A 168 1.19 -17.58 1.82
CA HIS A 168 1.47 -18.74 2.66
C HIS A 168 1.43 -18.35 4.14
N PRO A 169 0.94 -19.24 5.03
CA PRO A 169 0.99 -19.05 6.47
C PRO A 169 2.42 -18.83 6.97
N LEU A 170 2.59 -17.94 7.95
CA LEU A 170 3.90 -17.64 8.55
C LEU A 170 4.25 -18.53 9.76
N THR A 171 3.40 -19.53 10.08
CA THR A 171 3.49 -20.33 11.31
C THR A 171 4.88 -20.94 11.54
N GLN A 172 5.49 -21.52 10.51
CA GLN A 172 6.82 -22.15 10.64
C GLN A 172 7.89 -21.11 10.96
N GLN A 173 7.88 -19.97 10.25
CA GLN A 173 8.85 -18.90 10.45
C GLN A 173 8.70 -18.28 11.85
N LEU A 174 7.47 -17.97 12.25
CA LEU A 174 7.18 -17.44 13.58
C LEU A 174 7.60 -18.43 14.68
N ASN A 175 7.31 -19.73 14.51
CA ASN A 175 7.69 -20.75 15.48
C ASN A 175 9.19 -20.86 15.71
N GLY A 176 10.01 -20.56 14.70
CA GLY A 176 11.47 -20.53 14.78
C GLY A 176 12.03 -19.39 15.64
N PHE A 177 11.23 -18.39 16.01
CA PHE A 177 11.66 -17.30 16.87
C PHE A 177 11.53 -17.63 18.36
N SER A 178 12.38 -16.99 19.17
CA SER A 178 12.26 -17.01 20.64
C SER A 178 10.96 -16.31 21.09
N ALA A 179 10.52 -16.58 22.32
CA ALA A 179 9.32 -15.95 22.88
C ALA A 179 9.42 -14.42 22.90
N ALA A 180 10.59 -13.87 23.26
CA ALA A 180 10.84 -12.43 23.26
C ALA A 180 10.71 -11.83 21.85
N VAL A 181 11.26 -12.48 20.82
CA VAL A 181 11.17 -12.02 19.43
C VAL A 181 9.73 -12.12 18.91
N LYS A 182 9.00 -13.19 19.23
CA LYS A 182 7.58 -13.34 18.88
C LYS A 182 6.75 -12.19 19.47
N GLU A 183 6.97 -11.86 20.73
CA GLU A 183 6.28 -10.77 21.41
C GLU A 183 6.64 -9.40 20.82
N ALA A 184 7.92 -9.19 20.47
CA ALA A 184 8.38 -7.98 19.82
C ALA A 184 7.72 -7.80 18.44
N VAL A 185 7.66 -8.86 17.62
CA VAL A 185 6.92 -8.85 16.35
C VAL A 185 5.45 -8.52 16.58
N ARG A 186 4.79 -9.18 17.53
CA ARG A 186 3.36 -8.99 17.84
C ARG A 186 3.04 -7.56 18.25
N THR A 187 3.93 -6.92 19.00
CA THR A 187 3.75 -5.56 19.56
C THR A 187 4.41 -4.46 18.72
N LYS A 188 5.03 -4.81 17.59
CA LYS A 188 5.78 -3.90 16.72
C LYS A 188 6.95 -3.19 17.44
N THR A 189 7.55 -3.85 18.43
CA THR A 189 8.76 -3.40 19.13
C THR A 189 9.99 -4.18 18.63
N LEU A 190 11.19 -3.76 19.03
CA LEU A 190 12.44 -4.43 18.70
C LEU A 190 13.17 -4.84 19.98
N VAL A 191 13.94 -5.92 19.88
CA VAL A 191 14.79 -6.43 20.97
C VAL A 191 16.21 -6.67 20.46
N PRO A 192 17.23 -6.65 21.34
CA PRO A 192 18.61 -6.95 20.93
C PRO A 192 18.73 -8.32 20.24
N ASP A 193 19.66 -8.43 19.28
CA ASP A 193 19.93 -9.66 18.50
C ASP A 193 18.73 -10.19 17.69
N MET A 194 17.69 -9.37 17.50
CA MET A 194 16.53 -9.74 16.69
C MET A 194 16.96 -10.04 15.24
N PRO A 195 16.57 -11.19 14.67
CA PRO A 195 16.88 -11.53 13.28
C PRO A 195 16.30 -10.50 12.30
N ALA A 196 16.99 -10.24 11.19
CA ALA A 196 16.55 -9.30 10.16
C ALA A 196 15.11 -9.50 9.70
N ASP A 197 14.70 -10.75 9.49
CA ASP A 197 13.33 -11.05 9.11
C ASP A 197 12.32 -10.67 10.19
N ALA A 198 12.65 -10.88 11.46
CA ALA A 198 11.80 -10.49 12.58
C ALA A 198 11.72 -8.96 12.72
N VAL A 199 12.82 -8.24 12.48
CA VAL A 199 12.82 -6.76 12.40
C VAL A 199 11.85 -6.29 11.31
N ARG A 200 11.91 -6.89 10.11
CA ARG A 200 10.98 -6.59 9.01
C ARG A 200 9.54 -6.91 9.37
N MET A 201 9.28 -8.04 10.05
CA MET A 201 7.94 -8.38 10.52
C MET A 201 7.42 -7.38 11.55
N ALA A 202 8.26 -6.88 12.45
CA ALA A 202 7.86 -5.93 13.47
C ALA A 202 7.63 -4.51 12.90
N TRP A 203 8.59 -3.99 12.13
CA TRP A 203 8.61 -2.59 11.71
C TRP A 203 8.12 -2.32 10.29
N GLY A 204 7.89 -3.37 9.50
CA GLY A 204 7.52 -3.28 8.10
C GLY A 204 8.73 -3.28 7.16
N PRO A 205 8.48 -3.14 5.84
CA PRO A 205 9.56 -3.03 4.86
C PRO A 205 10.26 -1.66 4.97
N PRO A 206 11.60 -1.61 4.97
CA PRO A 206 12.34 -0.36 4.89
C PRO A 206 12.19 0.26 3.50
N GLU A 207 12.28 1.59 3.43
CA GLU A 207 12.30 2.35 2.18
C GLU A 207 13.63 2.15 1.44
N SER A 208 14.73 2.08 2.18
CA SER A 208 16.05 1.77 1.62
C SER A 208 16.91 0.95 2.58
N VAL A 209 17.80 0.16 1.99
CA VAL A 209 18.80 -0.63 2.72
C VAL A 209 20.17 -0.31 2.15
N ARG A 210 21.00 0.35 2.96
CA ARG A 210 22.42 0.55 2.65
C ARG A 210 23.21 -0.62 3.22
N ARG A 211 24.01 -1.28 2.38
CA ARG A 211 24.86 -2.40 2.78
C ARG A 211 26.32 -2.01 2.71
N THR A 212 27.08 -2.37 3.73
CA THR A 212 28.53 -2.14 3.82
C THR A 212 29.22 -3.40 4.35
N LEU A 213 30.47 -3.59 3.98
CA LEU A 213 31.31 -4.68 4.48
C LEU A 213 32.46 -4.07 5.25
N GLU A 214 32.60 -4.42 6.52
CA GLU A 214 33.65 -3.94 7.41
C GLU A 214 34.41 -5.15 7.96
N GLY A 215 35.65 -5.35 7.49
CA GLY A 215 36.37 -6.60 7.70
C GLY A 215 35.62 -7.78 7.06
N THR A 216 35.12 -8.70 7.88
CA THR A 216 34.28 -9.84 7.44
C THR A 216 32.80 -9.66 7.74
N ALA A 217 32.43 -8.63 8.50
CA ALA A 217 31.06 -8.40 8.95
C ALA A 217 30.24 -7.70 7.87
N LYS A 218 29.02 -8.18 7.64
CA LYS A 218 28.03 -7.55 6.75
C LYS A 218 27.15 -6.61 7.57
N ASN A 219 27.32 -5.31 7.35
CA ASN A 219 26.53 -4.28 8.00
C ASN A 219 25.41 -3.80 7.08
N GLU A 220 24.21 -3.67 7.63
CA GLU A 220 23.06 -3.09 6.94
C GLU A 220 22.47 -1.93 7.74
N GLU A 221 22.23 -0.81 7.08
CA GLU A 221 21.44 0.31 7.60
C GLU A 221 20.12 0.35 6.86
N TRP A 222 19.03 0.11 7.58
CA TRP A 222 17.67 0.13 7.08
C TRP A 222 17.04 1.47 7.44
N ARG A 223 16.60 2.21 6.42
CA ARG A 223 15.92 3.50 6.60
C ARG A 223 14.45 3.35 6.26
N TYR A 224 13.61 3.86 7.14
CA TYR A 224 12.16 3.89 6.97
C TYR A 224 11.71 5.29 6.58
N THR A 225 10.46 5.40 6.13
CA THR A 225 9.86 6.62 5.61
C THR A 225 10.11 7.84 6.49
N GLY A 226 10.58 8.92 5.88
CA GLY A 226 10.90 10.18 6.57
C GLY A 226 12.14 10.12 7.45
N GLU A 227 12.95 9.06 7.33
CA GLU A 227 14.18 8.80 8.12
C GLU A 227 14.03 8.83 9.64
N ARG A 228 12.79 8.84 10.14
CA ARG A 228 12.49 8.91 11.58
C ARG A 228 12.88 7.63 12.29
N ARG A 229 12.74 6.49 11.60
CA ARG A 229 13.14 5.16 12.07
C ARG A 229 14.35 4.65 11.30
N LYS A 230 15.32 4.09 12.03
CA LYS A 230 16.49 3.42 11.46
C LYS A 230 16.77 2.13 12.23
N ALA A 231 17.12 1.06 11.51
CA ALA A 231 17.60 -0.18 12.12
C ALA A 231 18.98 -0.51 11.54
N PHE A 232 19.90 -0.92 12.40
CA PHE A 232 21.26 -1.26 12.06
C PHE A 232 21.48 -2.73 12.39
N LEU A 233 21.91 -3.48 11.39
CA LEU A 233 22.12 -4.91 11.50
C LEU A 233 23.57 -5.25 11.20
N SER A 234 24.12 -6.22 11.92
CA SER A 234 25.41 -6.86 11.63
C SER A 234 25.14 -8.35 11.46
N ASP A 235 25.60 -8.92 10.34
CA ASP A 235 25.45 -10.34 10.01
C ASP A 235 24.01 -10.86 10.16
N GLY A 236 23.04 -10.01 9.78
CA GLY A 236 21.61 -10.32 9.83
C GLY A 236 20.96 -10.22 11.21
N ARG A 237 21.65 -9.63 12.21
CA ARG A 237 21.15 -9.43 13.57
C ARG A 237 21.08 -7.96 13.94
N LEU A 238 20.01 -7.57 14.62
CA LEU A 238 19.83 -6.20 15.08
C LEU A 238 20.85 -5.84 16.17
N VAL A 239 21.65 -4.81 15.91
CA VAL A 239 22.65 -4.29 16.86
C VAL A 239 22.26 -2.93 17.41
N ARG A 240 21.49 -2.13 16.66
CA ARG A 240 21.01 -0.80 17.08
C ARG A 240 19.73 -0.46 16.34
N ALA A 241 18.84 0.26 17.00
CA ALA A 241 17.66 0.83 16.37
C ALA A 241 17.41 2.24 16.93
N GLU A 242 16.88 3.12 16.08
CA GLU A 242 16.63 4.52 16.41
C GLU A 242 15.23 4.96 16.00
N GLU A 243 14.62 5.79 16.84
CA GLU A 243 13.41 6.57 16.56
C GLU A 243 13.64 8.04 16.89
N ALA A 244 13.43 8.92 15.91
CA ALA A 244 13.66 10.36 16.03
C ALA A 244 15.04 10.70 16.65
N GLY A 245 16.07 9.95 16.25
CA GLY A 245 17.45 10.12 16.72
C GLY A 245 17.74 9.59 18.13
N LYS A 246 16.80 8.87 18.76
CA LYS A 246 16.99 8.23 20.07
C LYS A 246 17.08 6.72 19.92
N SER A 247 17.97 6.07 20.68
CA SER A 247 18.00 4.60 20.77
C SER A 247 16.67 4.08 21.31
N VAL A 248 16.15 3.02 20.70
CA VAL A 248 14.93 2.33 21.15
C VAL A 248 15.20 0.92 21.68
N LEU A 249 16.46 0.47 21.61
CA LEU A 249 16.88 -0.75 22.29
C LEU A 249 17.25 -0.43 23.74
N PRO A 250 16.90 -1.30 24.69
CA PRO A 250 17.29 -1.17 26.10
C PRO A 250 18.80 -1.29 26.30
#